data_AF-A0A940WRY1-F1
#
_entry.id   AF-A0A940WRY1-F1
#
_cell.length_a   1.000
_cell.length_b   1.000
_cell.length_c   1.000
_cell.angle_alpha   90.00
_cell.angle_beta   90.00
_cell.angle_gamma   90.00
#
_symmetry.space_group_name_H-M   'P 1'
#
loop_
_entity.id
_entity.type
_entity.pdbx_description
1 polymer ?
#
loop_
_entity_poly.entity_id
_entity_poly.type
_entity_poly.pdbx_seq_one_letter_code
_entity_poly.pdbx_strand_id
1 'polypeptide(L)' 'MARQTFTDEDLRTLLLAVGLAPTQDDYSLTFDELQLDSLARVELATRIEDRYGVALEIDADQSPRVVANLVNADLTGAVS' A
#
# COMPACT_ATOMS: atom_id res chain seq x y z
N MET A 1 23.13 2.39 -7.59
CA MET A 1 21.95 2.25 -6.72
C MET A 1 20.82 1.71 -7.57
N ALA A 2 20.31 0.51 -7.28
CA ALA A 2 19.11 0.02 -7.96
C ALA A 2 17.95 0.94 -7.56
N ARG A 3 17.22 1.48 -8.53
CA ARG A 3 16.04 2.30 -8.28
C ARG A 3 14.95 1.33 -7.79
N GLN A 4 14.72 1.28 -6.48
CA GLN A 4 13.67 0.42 -5.92
C GLN A 4 12.34 0.87 -6.51
N THR A 5 11.51 -0.08 -6.96
CA THR A 5 10.20 0.18 -7.55
C THR A 5 9.20 -0.68 -6.80
N PHE A 6 8.07 -0.08 -6.44
CA PHE A 6 6.95 -0.78 -5.81
C PHE A 6 5.99 -1.26 -6.89
N THR A 7 5.85 -2.58 -7.04
CA THR A 7 5.08 -3.21 -8.12
C THR A 7 3.69 -3.67 -7.67
N ASP A 8 2.83 -4.02 -8.61
CA ASP A 8 1.51 -4.62 -8.31
C ASP A 8 1.63 -5.98 -7.59
N GLU A 9 2.71 -6.73 -7.83
CA GLU A 9 2.99 -7.98 -7.12
C GLU A 9 3.33 -7.73 -5.65
N ASP A 10 4.09 -6.67 -5.38
CA ASP A 10 4.38 -6.22 -4.02
C ASP A 10 3.11 -5.79 -3.29
N LEU A 11 2.27 -4.99 -3.98
CA LEU A 11 0.98 -4.55 -3.47
C LEU A 11 0.09 -5.74 -3.12
N ARG A 12 -0.06 -6.68 -4.05
CA ARG A 12 -0.84 -7.92 -3.82
C ARG A 12 -0.32 -8.68 -2.60
N THR A 13 1.00 -8.86 -2.50
CA THR A 13 1.63 -9.59 -1.41
C THR A 13 1.36 -8.92 -0.06
N LEU A 14 1.42 -7.59 0.00
CA LEU A 14 1.14 -6.83 1.21
C LEU A 14 -0.34 -6.91 1.61
N LEU A 15 -1.25 -6.73 0.65
CA LEU A 15 -2.69 -6.82 0.87
C LEU A 15 -3.09 -8.21 1.40
N LEU A 16 -2.58 -9.28 0.77
CA LEU A 16 -2.82 -10.66 1.22
C LEU A 16 -2.37 -10.87 2.66
N ALA A 17 -1.26 -10.25 3.04
CA ALA A 17 -0.66 -10.47 4.33
C ALA A 17 -1.36 -9.71 5.47
N VAL A 18 -2.22 -8.74 5.17
CA VAL A 18 -3.15 -8.08 6.12
C VAL A 18 -4.57 -8.65 6.03
N GLY A 19 -4.74 -9.81 5.38
CA GLY A 19 -6.01 -10.51 5.29
C GLY A 19 -6.92 -10.04 4.15
N LEU A 20 -6.49 -9.06 3.35
CA LEU A 20 -7.21 -8.68 2.14
C LEU A 20 -6.82 -9.63 1.01
N ALA A 21 -7.70 -10.57 0.67
CA ALA A 21 -7.57 -11.38 -0.53
C ALA A 21 -8.38 -10.75 -1.67
N PRO A 22 -7.81 -9.81 -2.46
CA PRO A 22 -8.52 -9.25 -3.59
C PRO A 22 -8.87 -10.37 -4.56
N THR A 23 -10.16 -10.73 -4.62
CA THR A 23 -10.72 -11.65 -5.62
C THR A 23 -10.65 -11.05 -7.03
N GLN A 24 -10.46 -9.74 -7.11
CA GLN A 24 -10.25 -9.00 -8.34
C GLN A 24 -9.07 -8.07 -8.13
N ASP A 25 -8.19 -7.96 -9.13
CA ASP A 25 -7.07 -7.00 -9.15
C ASP A 25 -7.56 -5.55 -9.30
N ASP A 26 -8.71 -5.26 -8.72
CA ASP A 26 -9.32 -3.95 -8.67
C ASP A 26 -8.82 -3.20 -7.43
N TYR A 27 -7.66 -2.58 -7.59
CA TYR A 27 -7.04 -1.72 -6.59
C TYR A 27 -7.63 -0.32 -6.57
N SER A 28 -8.78 -0.09 -7.21
CA SER A 28 -9.44 1.23 -7.26
C SER A 28 -10.38 1.48 -6.09
N LEU A 29 -10.91 0.42 -5.48
CA LEU A 29 -11.78 0.50 -4.31
C LEU A 29 -11.02 1.03 -3.10
N THR A 30 -11.73 1.82 -2.30
CA THR A 30 -11.22 2.34 -1.03
C THR A 30 -11.09 1.22 0.01
N PHE A 31 -10.27 1.43 1.04
CA PHE A 31 -10.15 0.48 2.13
C PHE A 31 -11.46 0.32 2.92
N ASP A 32 -12.30 1.34 2.99
CA ASP A 32 -13.65 1.25 3.57
C ASP A 32 -14.57 0.33 2.75
N GLU A 33 -14.58 0.49 1.42
CA GLU A 33 -15.33 -0.38 0.49
C GLU A 33 -14.83 -1.83 0.51
N LEU A 34 -13.53 -2.01 0.72
CA LEU A 34 -12.86 -3.29 0.90
C LEU A 34 -13.03 -3.86 2.32
N GLN A 35 -13.69 -3.13 3.22
CA GLN A 35 -13.89 -3.50 4.63
C GLN A 35 -12.56 -3.83 5.34
N LEU A 36 -11.49 -3.10 5.00
CA LEU A 36 -10.19 -3.26 5.64
C LEU A 36 -10.17 -2.47 6.95
N ASP A 37 -10.13 -3.21 8.05
CA ASP A 37 -10.12 -2.66 9.41
C ASP A 37 -8.94 -1.71 9.65
N SER A 38 -9.10 -0.79 10.61
CA SER A 38 -8.07 0.18 10.97
C SER A 38 -6.74 -0.47 11.39
N LEU A 39 -6.80 -1.59 12.13
CA LEU A 39 -5.60 -2.33 12.53
C LEU A 39 -4.86 -2.91 11.31
N ALA A 40 -5.60 -3.42 10.32
CA ALA A 40 -5.02 -3.96 9.10
C ALA A 40 -4.39 -2.86 8.23
N ARG A 41 -4.96 -1.65 8.22
CA ARG A 41 -4.35 -0.47 7.58
C ARG A 41 -3.06 -0.03 8.26
N VAL A 42 -3.02 -0.01 9.59
CA VAL A 42 -1.79 0.26 10.35
C VAL A 42 -0.72 -0.79 10.06
N GLU A 43 -1.10 -2.08 10.06
CA GLU A 43 -0.18 -3.16 9.74
C GLU A 43 0.37 -3.05 8.30
N LEU A 44 -0.49 -2.66 7.34
CA LEU A 44 -0.08 -2.42 5.96
C LEU A 44 0.96 -1.30 5.89
N ALA A 45 0.73 -0.17 6.58
CA ALA A 45 1.67 0.95 6.65
C ALA A 45 3.02 0.51 7.26
N THR A 46 3.00 -0.19 8.39
CA THR A 46 4.22 -0.70 9.05
C THR A 46 5.01 -1.64 8.12
N ARG A 47 4.34 -2.53 7.38
CA ARG A 47 5.01 -3.44 6.44
C ARG A 47 5.62 -2.71 5.25
N ILE A 48 5.03 -1.60 4.82
CA ILE A 48 5.60 -0.75 3.77
C ILE A 48 6.85 -0.04 4.29
N GLU A 49 6.79 0.53 5.49
CA GLU A 49 7.94 1.17 6.14
C GLU A 49 9.10 0.19 6.33
N ASP A 50 8.83 -1.01 6.87
CA ASP A 50 9.85 -2.05 7.11
C ASP A 50 10.55 -2.51 5.82
N ARG A 51 9.82 -2.57 4.69
CA ARG A 51 10.35 -3.11 3.43
C ARG A 51 10.95 -2.07 2.50
N TYR A 52 10.35 -0.89 2.46
CA TYR A 52 10.68 0.16 1.48
C TYR A 52 11.27 1.41 2.14
N GLY A 53 11.22 1.52 3.48
CA GLY A 53 11.66 2.70 4.21
C GLY A 53 10.70 3.89 4.08
N VAL A 54 9.48 3.67 3.58
CA VAL A 54 8.48 4.71 3.35
C VAL A 54 7.48 4.73 4.50
N ALA A 55 7.52 5.79 5.29
CA ALA A 55 6.54 6.02 6.35
C ALA A 55 5.32 6.75 5.77
N LEU A 56 4.13 6.18 5.94
CA LEU A 56 2.87 6.80 5.51
C LEU A 56 1.71 6.43 6.43
N GLU A 57 0.69 7.28 6.46
CA GLU A 57 -0.59 7.01 7.11
C GLU A 57 -1.60 6.53 6.06
N ILE A 58 -2.37 5.49 6.39
CA ILE A 58 -3.36 4.89 5.49
C ILE A 58 -4.77 5.13 6.01
N ASP A 59 -5.48 6.02 5.33
CA ASP A 59 -6.87 6.37 5.64
C ASP A 59 -7.87 5.41 4.97
N ALA A 60 -9.11 5.39 5.47
CA ALA A 60 -10.13 4.46 4.99
C ALA A 60 -10.64 4.82 3.59
N ASP A 61 -10.60 6.10 3.23
CA ASP A 61 -11.03 6.65 1.95
C ASP A 61 -9.95 6.53 0.85
N GLN A 62 -8.76 6.05 1.19
CA GLN A 62 -7.71 5.75 0.24
C GLN A 62 -7.92 4.37 -0.37
N SER A 63 -7.44 4.18 -1.61
CA SER A 63 -7.39 2.88 -2.27
C SER A 63 -5.96 2.31 -2.27
N PRO A 64 -5.80 0.99 -2.44
CA PRO A 64 -4.49 0.38 -2.59
C PRO A 64 -3.65 1.02 -3.71
N ARG A 65 -4.30 1.44 -4.81
CA ARG A 65 -3.62 2.15 -5.91
C ARG A 65 -3.10 3.52 -5.50
N VAL A 66 -3.84 4.26 -4.66
CA VAL A 66 -3.37 5.54 -4.12
C VAL A 66 -2.12 5.32 -3.26
N VAL A 67 -2.15 4.32 -2.37
CA VAL A 67 -0.98 3.97 -1.54
C VAL A 67 0.22 3.59 -2.41
N ALA A 68 0.05 2.75 -3.42
CA ALA A 68 1.13 2.36 -4.34
C ALA A 68 1.76 3.56 -5.06
N ASN A 69 0.95 4.55 -5.44
CA ASN A 69 1.44 5.78 -6.06
C ASN A 69 2.25 6.63 -5.07
N LEU A 70 1.80 6.73 -3.82
CA LEU A 70 2.54 7.46 -2.76
C LEU A 70 3.90 6.80 -2.49
N VAL A 71 3.94 5.48 -2.38
CA VAL A 71 5.19 4.74 -2.17
C VAL A 71 6.16 4.95 -3.34
N ASN A 72 5.67 4.86 -4.59
CA ASN A 72 6.52 5.10 -5.75
C ASN A 72 6.98 6.57 -5.87
N ALA A 73 6.16 7.54 -5.44
CA ALA A 73 6.55 8.94 -5.40
C ALA A 73 7.71 9.18 -4.41
N ASP A 74 7.66 8.54 -3.24
CA ASP A 74 8.74 8.60 -2.24
C ASP A 74 10.03 7.92 -2.74
N LEU A 75 9.91 6.68 -3.26
CA LEU A 75 11.05 5.92 -3.79
C LEU A 75 11.78 6.60 -4.96
N THR A 76 11.08 7.45 -5.71
CA THR A 76 11.66 8.23 -6.82
C THR A 76 12.21 9.59 -6.39
N GLY A 77 12.04 9.99 -5.14
CA GLY A 77 12.45 11.28 -4.60
C GLY A 77 11.60 12.45 -5.08
N ALA A 78 10.35 12.19 -5.49
CA ALA A 78 9.43 13.23 -5.96
C ALA A 78 8.81 14.05 -4.82
N VAL A 79 8.97 13.60 -3.57
CA VAL A 79 8.56 14.32 -2.37
C VAL A 79 9.83 14.63 -1.58
N SER A 80 10.24 15.90 -1.58
CA SER A 80 11.36 16.45 -0.78
C SER A 80 10.83 17.56 0.11
#